data_AF-A0A944RRP2-F1
#
_entry.id   AF-A0A944RRP2-F1
#
_cell.length_a   1.000
_cell.length_b   1.000
_cell.length_c   1.000
_cell.angle_alpha   90.00
_cell.angle_beta   90.00
_cell.angle_gamma   90.00
#
_symmetry.space_group_name_H-M   'P 1'
#
loop_
_entity.id
_entity.type
_entity.pdbx_description
1 polymer ?
#
loop_
_entity_poly.entity_id
_entity_poly.type
_entity_poly.pdbx_seq_one_letter_code
_entity_poly.pdbx_strand_id
1 'polypeptide(L)'
;MIFCKLAKKIELGPRQMVFGFERQNTNTQYSVLLFIEKEYQAGGPAALDGLISSKTLSEELSELEIFQIIFWLAEELKIHFFTKDRIISPLQTKRMLIENSDNRVFVVTNKQVDRPKFEQALNMGRSILPVLPEQVDQYTFSRHLVNELKNWQATLKAYASQAEQPLFPGRKEIKNSTILLAKILEKQDSYSMIISFLKYQSRIVKLAETVMVLTRFYTQSLSFWQIFIDRMQAFEKNLSEIRNNNIFTKYCRLSEIFKSPYPYPLIPEAENLLTDVQDFHQRVELKKLEILRSKSFAETDKMVKKLISLFDTFESDQEYRNQSLRELRALSKRIEKGNNIEEINTLYNDAKDLFVDLIEEM
;
A
#
# COMPACT_ATOMS: atom_id res chain seq x y z
N MET A 1 43.30 14.87 -1.10
CA MET A 1 43.31 13.98 0.10
C MET A 1 42.52 14.53 1.30
N ILE A 2 42.57 15.83 1.61
CA ILE A 2 41.87 16.44 2.77
C ILE A 2 40.33 16.36 2.65
N PHE A 3 39.76 16.69 1.49
CA PHE A 3 38.31 16.65 1.27
C PHE A 3 37.66 15.26 1.43
N CYS A 4 38.36 14.18 1.03
CA CYS A 4 37.86 12.82 1.27
C CYS A 4 37.74 12.52 2.78
N LYS A 5 38.71 12.98 3.60
CA LYS A 5 38.67 12.79 5.05
C LYS A 5 37.55 13.61 5.70
N LEU A 6 37.35 14.85 5.26
CA LEU A 6 36.27 15.70 5.76
C LEU A 6 34.90 15.15 5.34
N ALA A 7 34.72 14.77 4.06
CA ALA A 7 33.45 14.25 3.55
C ALA A 7 32.99 12.96 4.24
N LYS A 8 33.93 12.11 4.69
CA LYS A 8 33.62 10.93 5.51
C LYS A 8 33.04 11.28 6.88
N LYS A 9 33.38 12.45 7.44
CA LYS A 9 32.92 12.93 8.75
C LYS A 9 31.61 13.72 8.69
N ILE A 10 31.14 14.08 7.49
CA ILE A 10 29.89 14.84 7.34
C ILE A 10 28.70 13.99 7.79
N GLU A 11 27.83 14.57 8.58
CA GLU A 11 26.54 13.97 8.98
C GLU A 11 25.42 14.56 8.11
N LEU A 12 24.55 13.69 7.60
CA LEU A 12 23.36 14.03 6.81
C LEU A 12 22.13 13.45 7.52
N GLY A 13 21.00 14.12 7.42
CA GLY A 13 19.72 13.66 7.98
C GLY A 13 19.18 14.49 9.14
N PRO A 14 18.10 14.02 9.80
CA PRO A 14 17.41 14.77 10.82
C PRO A 14 18.31 15.00 12.04
N ARG A 15 18.55 16.26 12.39
CA ARG A 15 19.31 16.63 13.58
C ARG A 15 18.52 16.24 14.84
N GLN A 16 19.07 15.38 15.69
CA GLN A 16 18.60 15.29 17.08
C GLN A 16 19.08 16.57 17.78
N MET A 17 18.21 17.58 17.83
CA MET A 17 18.53 18.85 18.46
C MET A 17 18.36 18.72 19.98
N VAL A 18 19.48 18.78 20.71
CA VAL A 18 19.50 18.87 22.17
C VAL A 18 19.20 20.34 22.55
N PHE A 19 18.17 20.55 23.38
CA PHE A 19 17.75 21.87 23.87
C PHE A 19 18.93 22.62 24.52
N GLY A 20 19.23 23.83 24.03
CA GLY A 20 20.25 24.73 24.59
C GLY A 20 21.35 25.22 23.62
N PHE A 21 21.59 24.52 22.50
CA PHE A 21 22.58 24.91 21.47
C PHE A 21 21.97 25.73 20.30
N GLU A 22 20.70 26.12 20.42
CA GLU A 22 19.88 26.66 19.33
C GLU A 22 20.35 28.02 18.79
N ARG A 23 20.89 28.91 19.63
CA ARG A 23 21.21 30.30 19.24
C ARG A 23 22.61 30.48 18.64
N GLN A 24 23.61 29.75 19.15
CA GLN A 24 24.97 29.87 18.63
C GLN A 24 25.10 29.20 17.26
N ASN A 25 24.46 28.05 17.06
CA ASN A 25 24.54 27.29 15.80
C ASN A 25 23.72 27.94 14.65
N THR A 26 22.66 28.70 14.96
CA THR A 26 21.90 29.45 13.95
C THR A 26 22.61 30.72 13.50
N ASN A 27 23.27 31.44 14.42
CA ASN A 27 24.06 32.62 14.08
C ASN A 27 25.27 32.26 13.20
N THR A 28 26.00 31.18 13.52
CA THR A 28 27.13 30.72 12.68
C THR A 28 26.68 30.26 11.30
N GLN A 29 25.56 29.53 11.20
CA GLN A 29 24.96 29.15 9.92
C GLN A 29 24.55 30.38 9.08
N TYR A 30 23.99 31.41 9.73
CA TYR A 30 23.63 32.65 9.06
C TYR A 30 24.85 33.41 8.54
N SER A 31 25.93 33.50 9.33
CA SER A 31 27.19 34.11 8.89
C SER A 31 27.80 33.41 7.68
N VAL A 32 27.81 32.06 7.68
CA VAL A 32 28.30 31.28 6.52
C VAL A 32 27.39 31.50 5.30
N LEU A 33 26.07 31.54 5.47
CA LEU A 33 25.15 31.81 4.37
C LEU A 33 25.38 33.21 3.76
N LEU A 34 25.49 34.25 4.59
CA LEU A 34 25.77 35.62 4.15
C LEU A 34 27.11 35.71 3.40
N PHE A 35 28.13 35.00 3.89
CA PHE A 35 29.41 34.92 3.20
C PHE A 35 29.27 34.30 1.80
N ILE A 36 28.56 33.18 1.69
CA ILE A 36 28.29 32.52 0.41
C ILE A 36 27.51 33.44 -0.53
N GLU A 37 26.50 34.16 -0.03
CA GLU A 37 25.72 35.12 -0.82
C GLU A 37 26.60 36.26 -1.36
N LYS A 38 27.52 36.78 -0.54
CA LYS A 38 28.46 37.83 -0.95
C LYS A 38 29.44 37.33 -2.02
N GLU A 39 30.03 36.16 -1.83
CA GLU A 39 30.90 35.53 -2.84
C GLU A 39 30.14 35.31 -4.16
N TYR A 40 28.89 34.86 -4.06
CA TYR A 40 28.04 34.66 -5.23
C TYR A 40 27.74 35.95 -5.99
N GLN A 41 27.47 37.05 -5.26
CA GLN A 41 27.23 38.36 -5.87
C GLN A 41 28.50 38.95 -6.52
N ALA A 42 29.68 38.68 -5.97
CA ALA A 42 30.94 39.21 -6.46
C ALA A 42 31.45 38.47 -7.72
N GLY A 43 31.27 37.15 -7.80
CA GLY A 43 31.93 36.33 -8.82
C GLY A 43 31.08 35.19 -9.41
N GLY A 44 29.81 35.05 -9.02
CA GLY A 44 28.97 33.92 -9.42
C GLY A 44 29.22 32.66 -8.59
N PRO A 45 28.97 31.43 -9.13
CA PRO A 45 29.11 30.18 -8.38
C PRO A 45 30.43 30.06 -7.61
N ALA A 46 30.36 29.89 -6.29
CA ALA A 46 31.54 29.85 -5.43
C ALA A 46 32.09 28.42 -5.35
N ALA A 47 33.40 28.26 -5.52
CA ALA A 47 34.02 26.93 -5.45
C ALA A 47 34.00 26.42 -3.99
N LEU A 48 33.56 25.17 -3.78
CA LEU A 48 33.34 24.60 -2.46
C LEU A 48 34.64 24.53 -1.64
N ASP A 49 35.75 24.19 -2.29
CA ASP A 49 37.09 24.19 -1.70
C ASP A 49 37.51 25.60 -1.26
N GLY A 50 37.26 26.61 -2.09
CA GLY A 50 37.52 28.01 -1.75
C GLY A 50 36.71 28.50 -0.54
N LEU A 51 35.44 28.07 -0.42
CA LEU A 51 34.60 28.41 0.72
C LEU A 51 35.09 27.75 2.03
N ILE A 52 35.51 26.49 1.97
CA ILE A 52 35.97 25.73 3.15
C ILE A 52 37.29 26.28 3.68
N SER A 53 38.22 26.64 2.80
CA SER A 53 39.53 27.20 3.16
C SER A 53 39.53 28.74 3.26
N SER A 54 38.35 29.36 3.36
CA SER A 54 38.21 30.81 3.48
C SER A 54 38.77 31.32 4.80
N LYS A 55 39.79 32.18 4.75
CA LYS A 55 40.37 32.81 5.94
C LYS A 55 39.34 33.57 6.77
N THR A 56 38.39 34.23 6.11
CA THR A 56 37.33 35.01 6.78
C THR A 56 36.40 34.13 7.62
N LEU A 57 36.11 32.90 7.18
CA LEU A 57 35.32 31.94 7.97
C LEU A 57 36.19 31.17 8.97
N SER A 58 37.45 30.93 8.62
CA SER A 58 38.41 30.20 9.46
C SER A 58 38.89 30.95 10.70
N GLU A 59 38.57 32.25 10.83
CA GLU A 59 38.80 33.03 12.06
C GLU A 59 37.93 32.54 13.22
N GLU A 60 36.74 32.01 12.93
CA GLU A 60 35.75 31.59 13.94
C GLU A 60 35.41 30.09 13.89
N LEU A 61 35.60 29.42 12.74
CA LEU A 61 35.15 28.05 12.50
C LEU A 61 36.25 27.18 11.89
N SER A 62 36.32 25.90 12.28
CA SER A 62 37.19 24.94 11.61
C SER A 62 36.68 24.59 10.21
N GLU A 63 37.58 24.11 9.34
CA GLU A 63 37.21 23.63 7.99
C GLU A 63 36.11 22.56 8.02
N LEU A 64 36.11 21.69 9.03
CA LEU A 64 35.08 20.67 9.20
C LEU A 64 33.71 21.29 9.54
N GLU A 65 33.68 22.30 10.42
CA GLU A 65 32.45 23.00 10.80
C GLU A 65 31.86 23.78 9.64
N ILE A 66 32.70 24.52 8.90
CA ILE A 66 32.28 25.24 7.69
C ILE A 66 31.67 24.24 6.69
N PHE A 67 32.35 23.12 6.48
CA PHE A 67 31.88 22.11 5.53
C PHE A 67 30.56 21.46 5.98
N GLN A 68 30.42 21.16 7.26
CA GLN A 68 29.19 20.64 7.84
C GLN A 68 28.02 21.64 7.72
N ILE A 69 28.28 22.92 7.97
CA ILE A 69 27.31 24.01 7.81
C ILE A 69 26.86 24.13 6.35
N ILE A 70 27.78 24.05 5.37
CA ILE A 70 27.42 24.11 3.95
C ILE A 70 26.50 22.93 3.58
N PHE A 71 26.80 21.71 4.02
CA PHE A 71 25.93 20.56 3.80
C PHE A 71 24.54 20.75 4.41
N TRP A 72 24.50 21.29 5.62
CA TRP A 72 23.27 21.64 6.31
C TRP A 72 22.45 22.70 5.58
N LEU A 73 23.07 23.80 5.13
CA LEU A 73 22.39 24.82 4.33
C LEU A 73 21.81 24.24 3.03
N ALA A 74 22.49 23.26 2.43
CA ALA A 74 22.01 22.55 1.25
C ALA A 74 20.85 21.60 1.56
N GLU A 75 20.89 20.85 2.68
CA GLU A 75 19.74 20.05 3.16
C GLU A 75 18.54 20.94 3.52
N GLU A 76 18.82 22.18 3.95
CA GLU A 76 17.81 23.20 4.22
C GLU A 76 17.24 23.86 2.97
N LEU A 77 17.74 23.49 1.78
CA LEU A 77 17.42 24.10 0.50
C LEU A 77 17.70 25.61 0.47
N LYS A 78 18.65 26.12 1.25
CA LYS A 78 19.08 27.53 1.20
C LYS A 78 20.09 27.78 0.09
N ILE A 79 20.91 26.76 -0.18
CA ILE A 79 21.89 26.70 -1.27
C ILE A 79 21.74 25.37 -2.01
N HIS A 80 22.42 25.22 -3.14
CA HIS A 80 22.56 23.94 -3.81
C HIS A 80 23.98 23.72 -4.33
N PHE A 81 24.36 22.45 -4.44
CA PHE A 81 25.61 22.05 -5.04
C PHE A 81 25.47 21.92 -6.55
N PHE A 82 26.50 22.36 -7.27
CA PHE A 82 26.52 22.41 -8.73
C PHE A 82 27.83 21.85 -9.28
N THR A 83 27.74 20.98 -10.28
CA THR A 83 28.90 20.36 -10.94
C THR A 83 28.56 20.15 -12.41
N LYS A 84 29.49 20.43 -13.35
CA LYS A 84 29.34 20.07 -14.78
C LYS A 84 27.92 20.37 -15.32
N ASP A 85 27.43 21.59 -15.06
CA ASP A 85 26.12 22.09 -15.49
C ASP A 85 24.88 21.39 -14.93
N ARG A 86 25.01 20.67 -13.81
CA ARG A 86 23.89 20.03 -13.11
C ARG A 86 23.90 20.33 -11.61
N ILE A 87 22.69 20.52 -11.09
CA ILE A 87 22.45 20.53 -9.63
C ILE A 87 22.56 19.10 -9.12
N ILE A 88 23.25 18.93 -7.99
CA ILE A 88 23.43 17.64 -7.33
C ILE A 88 23.01 17.73 -5.85
N SER A 89 22.41 16.64 -5.34
CA SER A 89 21.96 16.57 -3.95
C SER A 89 23.13 16.54 -2.95
N PRO A 90 22.89 16.87 -1.67
CA PRO A 90 23.87 16.72 -0.59
C PRO A 90 24.45 15.28 -0.52
N LEU A 91 23.60 14.27 -0.58
CA LEU A 91 24.05 12.87 -0.54
C LEU A 91 24.96 12.50 -1.72
N GLN A 92 24.59 12.92 -2.93
CA GLN A 92 25.41 12.68 -4.13
C GLN A 92 26.74 13.43 -4.06
N THR A 93 26.72 14.67 -3.57
CA THR A 93 27.93 15.49 -3.38
C THR A 93 28.88 14.80 -2.40
N LYS A 94 28.37 14.36 -1.24
CA LYS A 94 29.15 13.62 -0.25
C LYS A 94 29.79 12.36 -0.85
N ARG A 95 29.01 11.53 -1.56
CA ARG A 95 29.52 10.31 -2.21
C ARG A 95 30.61 10.62 -3.23
N MET A 96 30.35 11.60 -4.09
CA MET A 96 31.26 12.01 -5.15
C MET A 96 32.61 12.51 -4.59
N LEU A 97 32.61 13.25 -3.50
CA LEU A 97 33.83 13.75 -2.84
C LEU A 97 34.59 12.66 -2.07
N ILE A 98 33.88 11.63 -1.57
CA ILE A 98 34.51 10.45 -0.96
C ILE A 98 35.19 9.60 -2.03
N GLU A 99 34.52 9.37 -3.17
CA GLU A 99 35.01 8.56 -4.29
C GLU A 99 36.21 9.23 -4.97
N ASN A 100 36.14 10.54 -5.24
CA ASN A 100 37.26 11.29 -5.79
C ASN A 100 37.27 12.72 -5.22
N SER A 101 38.34 13.05 -4.48
CA SER A 101 38.48 14.34 -3.81
C SER A 101 38.75 15.51 -4.74
N ASP A 102 39.08 15.26 -6.01
CA ASP A 102 39.48 16.29 -6.97
C ASP A 102 38.29 16.77 -7.81
N ASN A 103 37.10 16.24 -7.53
CA ASN A 103 35.86 16.70 -8.14
C ASN A 103 35.57 18.15 -7.78
N ARG A 104 35.52 19.02 -8.78
CA ARG A 104 35.15 20.43 -8.61
C ARG A 104 33.65 20.56 -8.35
N VAL A 105 33.31 21.03 -7.15
CA VAL A 105 31.94 21.32 -6.73
C VAL A 105 31.83 22.81 -6.48
N PHE A 106 30.74 23.40 -6.95
CA PHE A 106 30.39 24.78 -6.69
C PHE A 106 29.15 24.85 -5.79
N VAL A 107 29.05 25.93 -5.03
CA VAL A 107 27.91 26.29 -4.21
C VAL A 107 27.24 27.50 -4.86
N VAL A 108 25.92 27.39 -5.01
CA VAL A 108 25.09 28.41 -5.63
C VAL A 108 23.92 28.72 -4.69
N THR A 109 23.59 30.00 -4.59
CA THR A 109 22.45 30.47 -3.80
C THR A 109 21.15 30.29 -4.58
N ASN A 110 20.07 30.04 -3.85
CA ASN A 110 18.78 29.85 -4.51
C ASN A 110 18.18 31.19 -4.96
N LYS A 111 17.62 31.17 -6.17
CA LYS A 111 16.83 32.27 -6.68
C LYS A 111 15.63 32.52 -5.76
N GLN A 112 15.33 33.78 -5.48
CA GLN A 112 14.11 34.14 -4.75
C GLN A 112 12.88 34.02 -5.66
N VAL A 113 11.80 33.46 -5.13
CA VAL A 113 10.50 33.48 -5.80
C VAL A 113 9.85 34.85 -5.60
N ASP A 114 9.21 35.37 -6.65
CA ASP A 114 8.47 36.63 -6.57
C ASP A 114 7.40 36.56 -5.46
N ARG A 115 7.31 37.60 -4.62
CA ARG A 115 6.41 37.62 -3.46
C ARG A 115 4.96 37.19 -3.76
N PRO A 116 4.30 37.67 -4.84
CA PRO A 116 2.93 37.24 -5.15
C PRO A 116 2.81 35.73 -5.46
N LYS A 117 3.81 35.16 -6.15
CA LYS A 117 3.84 33.71 -6.44
C LYS A 117 4.07 32.91 -5.17
N PHE A 118 4.93 33.41 -4.28
CA PHE A 118 5.18 32.74 -3.01
C PHE A 118 3.94 32.76 -2.10
N GLU A 119 3.24 33.90 -2.00
CA GLU A 119 1.98 34.00 -1.26
C GLU A 119 0.90 33.07 -1.84
N GLN A 120 0.81 32.96 -3.16
CA GLN A 120 -0.06 31.98 -3.82
C GLN A 120 0.30 30.54 -3.43
N ALA A 121 1.58 30.20 -3.44
CA ALA A 121 2.05 28.86 -3.05
C ALA A 121 1.76 28.56 -1.58
N LEU A 122 1.93 29.52 -0.69
CA LEU A 122 1.58 29.39 0.73
C LEU A 122 0.10 29.12 0.94
N ASN A 123 -0.77 29.92 0.32
CA ASN A 123 -2.21 29.76 0.45
C ASN A 123 -2.68 28.39 -0.02
N MET A 124 -2.11 27.89 -1.13
CA MET A 124 -2.39 26.55 -1.63
C MET A 124 -1.80 25.46 -0.72
N GLY A 125 -0.57 25.64 -0.22
CA GLY A 125 0.09 24.67 0.64
C GLY A 125 -0.65 24.43 1.94
N ARG A 126 -1.32 25.45 2.49
CA ARG A 126 -2.10 25.35 3.74
C ARG A 126 -3.21 24.30 3.71
N SER A 127 -3.75 23.95 2.52
CA SER A 127 -4.82 22.95 2.44
C SER A 127 -4.31 21.49 2.35
N ILE A 128 -3.02 21.30 2.08
CA ILE A 128 -2.45 19.96 1.82
C ILE A 128 -1.27 19.62 2.73
N LEU A 129 -0.59 20.63 3.28
CA LEU A 129 0.55 20.45 4.16
C LEU A 129 0.07 20.35 5.60
N PRO A 130 0.78 19.59 6.44
CA PRO A 130 0.69 19.72 7.89
C PRO A 130 0.91 21.18 8.32
N VAL A 131 0.46 21.51 9.54
CA VAL A 131 0.53 22.87 10.10
C VAL A 131 1.91 23.49 9.85
N LEU A 132 1.91 24.62 9.14
CA LEU A 132 3.10 25.41 8.87
C LEU A 132 3.39 26.36 10.04
N PRO A 133 4.67 26.71 10.30
CA PRO A 133 5.04 27.74 11.28
C PRO A 133 4.40 29.10 11.00
N GLU A 134 4.38 30.00 11.99
CA GLU A 134 3.84 31.36 11.81
C GLU A 134 4.63 32.19 10.80
N GLN A 135 5.97 32.07 10.83
CA GLN A 135 6.87 32.71 9.87
C GLN A 135 7.46 31.66 8.93
N VAL A 136 7.07 31.72 7.66
CA VAL A 136 7.49 30.75 6.64
C VAL A 136 8.20 31.47 5.52
N ASP A 137 9.51 31.22 5.42
CA ASP A 137 10.29 31.59 4.25
C ASP A 137 10.19 30.52 3.14
N GLN A 138 10.71 30.83 1.94
CA GLN A 138 10.64 29.92 0.80
C GLN A 138 11.33 28.57 1.04
N TYR A 139 12.36 28.55 1.88
CA TYR A 139 13.17 27.37 2.18
C TYR A 139 12.42 26.42 3.11
N THR A 140 11.84 26.99 4.17
CA THR A 140 10.98 26.28 5.13
C THR A 140 9.77 25.72 4.41
N PHE A 141 9.06 26.53 3.62
CA PHE A 141 7.95 26.03 2.81
C PHE A 141 8.35 24.85 1.92
N SER A 142 9.44 24.99 1.16
CA SER A 142 9.91 23.95 0.23
C SER A 142 10.28 22.66 0.95
N ARG A 143 10.89 22.74 2.13
CA ARG A 143 11.20 21.57 2.96
C ARG A 143 9.94 20.84 3.42
N HIS A 144 8.97 21.57 3.97
CA HIS A 144 7.70 20.98 4.39
C HIS A 144 6.99 20.30 3.22
N LEU A 145 6.98 20.95 2.05
CA LEU A 145 6.42 20.38 0.84
C LEU A 145 7.16 19.10 0.41
N VAL A 146 8.48 19.12 0.34
CA VAL A 146 9.28 17.94 -0.05
C VAL A 146 9.04 16.78 0.92
N ASN A 147 9.01 17.05 2.22
CA ASN A 147 8.77 16.03 3.23
C ASN A 147 7.38 15.40 3.07
N GLU A 148 6.36 16.22 2.87
CA GLU A 148 5.00 15.71 2.68
C GLU A 148 4.87 14.89 1.38
N LEU A 149 5.44 15.36 0.27
CA LEU A 149 5.46 14.62 -0.99
C LEU A 149 6.22 13.29 -0.87
N LYS A 150 7.31 13.24 -0.10
CA LYS A 150 8.03 11.99 0.20
C LYS A 150 7.21 11.06 1.09
N ASN A 151 6.48 11.58 2.06
CA ASN A 151 5.56 10.79 2.88
C ASN A 151 4.49 10.15 1.99
N TRP A 152 3.86 10.92 1.12
CA TRP A 152 2.91 10.39 0.14
C TRP A 152 3.53 9.33 -0.77
N GLN A 153 4.75 9.57 -1.26
CA GLN A 153 5.46 8.58 -2.07
C GLN A 153 5.69 7.26 -1.31
N ALA A 154 6.09 7.34 -0.03
CA ALA A 154 6.30 6.17 0.81
C ALA A 154 4.99 5.41 1.06
N THR A 155 3.91 6.13 1.39
CA THR A 155 2.57 5.56 1.58
C THR A 155 2.08 4.83 0.34
N LEU A 156 2.15 5.46 -0.84
CA LEU A 156 1.74 4.84 -2.10
C LEU A 156 2.59 3.62 -2.45
N LYS A 157 3.89 3.66 -2.15
CA LYS A 157 4.79 2.51 -2.34
C LYS A 157 4.41 1.32 -1.45
N ALA A 158 3.98 1.57 -0.22
CA ALA A 158 3.53 0.53 0.70
C ALA A 158 2.29 -0.21 0.20
N TYR A 159 1.40 0.48 -0.52
CA TYR A 159 0.16 -0.11 -1.07
C TYR A 159 0.33 -0.75 -2.45
N ALA A 160 1.42 -0.43 -3.16
CA ALA A 160 1.61 -0.83 -4.56
C ALA A 160 1.53 -2.35 -4.78
N SER A 161 2.13 -3.17 -3.91
CA SER A 161 2.14 -4.62 -4.07
C SER A 161 0.74 -5.24 -3.95
N GLN A 162 -0.08 -4.72 -3.03
CA GLN A 162 -1.46 -5.17 -2.87
C GLN A 162 -2.34 -4.69 -4.03
N ALA A 163 -2.15 -3.45 -4.49
CA ALA A 163 -2.89 -2.90 -5.64
C ALA A 163 -2.62 -3.63 -6.97
N GLU A 164 -1.46 -4.27 -7.11
CA GLU A 164 -1.14 -5.08 -8.30
C GLU A 164 -1.86 -6.43 -8.31
N GLN A 165 -2.40 -6.88 -7.18
CA GLN A 165 -3.17 -8.12 -7.13
C GLN A 165 -4.49 -7.98 -7.92
N PRO A 166 -4.95 -9.05 -8.59
CA PRO A 166 -6.23 -9.04 -9.29
C PRO A 166 -7.37 -8.61 -8.34
N LEU A 167 -8.33 -7.83 -8.84
CA LEU A 167 -9.55 -7.43 -8.13
C LEU A 167 -9.32 -6.43 -6.97
N PHE A 168 -8.09 -5.96 -6.75
CA PHE A 168 -7.82 -4.85 -5.84
C PHE A 168 -7.86 -3.49 -6.58
N PRO A 169 -8.53 -2.46 -6.04
CA PRO A 169 -8.60 -1.15 -6.66
C PRO A 169 -7.31 -0.34 -6.45
N GLY A 170 -7.13 0.76 -7.19
CA GLY A 170 -6.07 1.75 -6.90
C GLY A 170 -4.77 1.62 -7.71
N ARG A 171 -4.62 0.58 -8.53
CA ARG A 171 -3.41 0.35 -9.34
C ARG A 171 -3.06 1.55 -10.23
N LYS A 172 -4.05 2.08 -10.94
CA LYS A 172 -3.86 3.19 -11.91
C LYS A 172 -3.56 4.50 -11.18
N GLU A 173 -4.28 4.75 -10.09
CA GLU A 173 -4.16 5.90 -9.20
C GLU A 173 -2.76 5.97 -8.60
N ILE A 174 -2.29 4.85 -8.02
CA ILE A 174 -0.95 4.74 -7.44
C ILE A 174 0.11 5.01 -8.53
N LYS A 175 0.03 4.32 -9.67
CA LYS A 175 1.00 4.50 -10.76
C LYS A 175 1.09 5.95 -11.25
N ASN A 176 -0.05 6.58 -11.53
CA ASN A 176 -0.10 7.96 -12.00
C ASN A 176 0.41 8.95 -10.95
N SER A 177 0.08 8.71 -9.68
CA SER A 177 0.51 9.51 -8.55
C SER A 177 2.02 9.41 -8.32
N THR A 178 2.59 8.20 -8.38
CA THR A 178 4.03 7.98 -8.27
C THR A 178 4.81 8.68 -9.38
N ILE A 179 4.31 8.67 -10.63
CA ILE A 179 4.93 9.39 -11.75
C ILE A 179 4.93 10.91 -11.51
N LEU A 180 3.81 11.47 -11.05
CA LEU A 180 3.72 12.89 -10.73
C LEU A 180 4.67 13.28 -9.60
N LEU A 181 4.70 12.50 -8.53
CA LEU A 181 5.59 12.71 -7.38
C LEU A 181 7.06 12.67 -7.80
N ALA A 182 7.47 11.68 -8.58
CA ALA A 182 8.85 11.59 -9.08
C ALA A 182 9.25 12.84 -9.88
N LYS A 183 8.34 13.35 -10.73
CA LYS A 183 8.58 14.55 -11.54
C LYS A 183 8.74 15.82 -10.70
N ILE A 184 7.99 15.96 -9.61
CA ILE A 184 8.07 17.13 -8.72
C ILE A 184 9.30 17.01 -7.83
N LEU A 185 9.56 15.83 -7.25
CA LEU A 185 10.69 15.57 -6.36
C LEU A 185 12.06 15.56 -7.07
N GLU A 186 12.10 15.55 -8.40
CA GLU A 186 13.33 15.77 -9.17
C GLU A 186 13.89 17.20 -8.97
N LYS A 187 13.06 18.16 -8.54
CA LYS A 187 13.50 19.53 -8.26
C LYS A 187 14.37 19.57 -7.01
N GLN A 188 15.58 20.10 -7.14
CA GLN A 188 16.62 20.07 -6.09
C GLN A 188 16.82 21.42 -5.40
N ASP A 189 16.13 22.47 -5.84
CA ASP A 189 16.19 23.81 -5.29
C ASP A 189 14.79 24.34 -4.93
N SER A 190 14.73 25.28 -3.97
CA SER A 190 13.47 25.84 -3.47
C SER A 190 12.67 26.57 -4.56
N TYR A 191 13.35 27.31 -5.43
CA TYR A 191 12.71 28.06 -6.50
C TYR A 191 11.98 27.14 -7.48
N SER A 192 12.69 26.17 -8.05
CA SER A 192 12.11 25.26 -9.03
C SER A 192 11.06 24.34 -8.40
N MET A 193 11.20 24.01 -7.11
CA MET A 193 10.19 23.30 -6.33
C MET A 193 8.87 24.10 -6.26
N ILE A 194 8.94 25.37 -5.83
CA ILE A 194 7.75 26.24 -5.70
C ILE A 194 7.11 26.50 -7.08
N ILE A 195 7.91 26.76 -8.12
CA ILE A 195 7.38 26.96 -9.47
C ILE A 195 6.71 25.68 -10.00
N SER A 196 7.30 24.51 -9.74
CA SER A 196 6.71 23.22 -10.10
C SER A 196 5.41 22.95 -9.32
N PHE A 197 5.38 23.29 -8.03
CA PHE A 197 4.20 23.18 -7.18
C PHE A 197 3.02 23.99 -7.75
N LEU A 198 3.24 25.26 -8.06
CA LEU A 198 2.23 26.13 -8.68
C LEU A 198 1.81 25.60 -10.07
N LYS A 199 2.77 25.15 -10.88
CA LYS A 199 2.50 24.60 -12.21
C LYS A 199 1.58 23.38 -12.16
N TYR A 200 1.74 22.51 -11.17
CA TYR A 200 0.95 21.28 -11.04
C TYR A 200 -0.17 21.37 -10.00
N GLN A 201 -0.58 22.58 -9.61
CA GLN A 201 -1.45 22.82 -8.46
C GLN A 201 -2.68 21.90 -8.39
N SER A 202 -3.48 21.85 -9.47
CA SER A 202 -4.73 21.08 -9.51
C SER A 202 -4.48 19.57 -9.43
N ARG A 203 -3.34 19.11 -9.93
CA ARG A 203 -2.95 17.70 -9.87
C ARG A 203 -2.45 17.32 -8.48
N ILE A 204 -1.81 18.24 -7.76
CA ILE A 204 -1.32 18.00 -6.40
C ILE A 204 -2.49 17.96 -5.41
N VAL A 205 -3.51 18.80 -5.57
CA VAL A 205 -4.73 18.71 -4.76
C VAL A 205 -5.43 17.36 -4.95
N LYS A 206 -5.64 16.94 -6.20
CA LYS A 206 -6.19 15.62 -6.52
C LYS A 206 -5.32 14.47 -5.99
N LEU A 207 -4.00 14.64 -5.99
CA LEU A 207 -3.08 13.67 -5.41
C LEU A 207 -3.29 13.56 -3.90
N ALA A 208 -3.42 14.66 -3.18
CA ALA A 208 -3.69 14.66 -1.74
C ALA A 208 -4.98 13.90 -1.41
N GLU A 209 -6.06 14.18 -2.15
CA GLU A 209 -7.34 13.45 -2.04
C GLU A 209 -7.17 11.95 -2.33
N THR A 210 -6.44 11.61 -3.39
CA THR A 210 -6.16 10.23 -3.77
C THR A 210 -5.39 9.50 -2.68
N VAL A 211 -4.34 10.11 -2.13
CA VAL A 211 -3.55 9.53 -1.03
C VAL A 211 -4.43 9.30 0.19
N MET A 212 -5.30 10.25 0.54
CA MET A 212 -6.22 10.11 1.67
C MET A 212 -7.19 8.94 1.48
N VAL A 213 -7.82 8.85 0.29
CA VAL A 213 -8.77 7.78 -0.03
C VAL A 213 -8.09 6.41 -0.03
N LEU A 214 -6.93 6.28 -0.66
CA LEU A 214 -6.16 5.03 -0.68
C LEU A 214 -5.68 4.65 0.72
N THR A 215 -5.19 5.61 1.51
CA THR A 215 -4.80 5.38 2.91
C THR A 215 -5.97 4.82 3.70
N ARG A 216 -7.14 5.44 3.60
CA ARG A 216 -8.35 4.95 4.28
C ARG A 216 -8.69 3.53 3.84
N PHE A 217 -8.68 3.26 2.54
CA PHE A 217 -8.99 1.93 2.01
C PHE A 217 -8.04 0.86 2.54
N TYR A 218 -6.73 1.04 2.35
CA TYR A 218 -5.73 0.01 2.68
C TYR A 218 -5.50 -0.16 4.19
N THR A 219 -5.90 0.81 5.01
CA THR A 219 -5.76 0.71 6.47
C THR A 219 -7.05 0.28 7.18
N GLN A 220 -8.23 0.66 6.66
CA GLN A 220 -9.51 0.43 7.36
C GLN A 220 -10.42 -0.58 6.65
N SER A 221 -10.38 -0.65 5.33
CA SER A 221 -11.37 -1.41 4.53
C SER A 221 -10.76 -2.64 3.82
N LEU A 222 -9.46 -2.87 3.97
CA LEU A 222 -8.77 -3.95 3.27
C LEU A 222 -9.31 -5.34 3.64
N SER A 223 -9.53 -5.58 4.94
CA SER A 223 -10.06 -6.86 5.44
C SER A 223 -11.46 -7.14 4.90
N PHE A 224 -12.32 -6.12 4.90
CA PHE A 224 -13.64 -6.22 4.29
C PHE A 224 -13.54 -6.53 2.79
N TRP A 225 -12.68 -5.83 2.05
CA TRP A 225 -12.55 -6.04 0.60
C TRP A 225 -12.08 -7.46 0.25
N GLN A 226 -11.18 -8.04 1.05
CA GLN A 226 -10.76 -9.44 0.90
C GLN A 226 -11.94 -10.40 1.08
N ILE A 227 -12.71 -10.23 2.16
CA ILE A 227 -13.93 -11.01 2.40
C ILE A 227 -14.90 -10.84 1.23
N PHE A 228 -15.05 -9.61 0.72
CA PHE A 228 -15.94 -9.31 -0.38
C PHE A 228 -15.55 -10.07 -1.66
N ILE A 229 -14.26 -10.11 -2.00
CA ILE A 229 -13.75 -10.91 -3.13
C ILE A 229 -14.12 -12.39 -2.96
N ASP A 230 -13.83 -12.97 -1.79
CA ASP A 230 -14.06 -14.39 -1.52
C ASP A 230 -15.55 -14.74 -1.60
N ARG A 231 -16.41 -13.88 -1.04
CA ARG A 231 -17.87 -14.07 -1.10
C ARG A 231 -18.40 -13.97 -2.52
N MET A 232 -17.97 -12.98 -3.29
CA MET A 232 -18.39 -12.85 -4.69
C MET A 232 -18.05 -14.09 -5.50
N GLN A 233 -16.88 -14.69 -5.28
CA GLN A 233 -16.50 -15.96 -5.91
C GLN A 233 -17.35 -17.13 -5.42
N ALA A 234 -17.66 -17.20 -4.12
CA ALA A 234 -18.52 -18.25 -3.57
C ALA A 234 -19.95 -18.19 -4.13
N PHE A 235 -20.49 -16.99 -4.35
CA PHE A 235 -21.84 -16.80 -4.88
C PHE A 235 -22.04 -17.39 -6.27
N GLU A 236 -20.98 -17.52 -7.07
CA GLU A 236 -21.04 -18.14 -8.40
C GLU A 236 -21.57 -19.58 -8.36
N LYS A 237 -21.36 -20.33 -7.26
CA LYS A 237 -21.89 -21.69 -7.09
C LYS A 237 -23.42 -21.76 -7.01
N ASN A 238 -24.05 -20.66 -6.57
CA ASN A 238 -25.49 -20.55 -6.34
C ASN A 238 -26.14 -19.46 -7.21
N LEU A 239 -25.48 -19.11 -8.31
CA LEU A 239 -25.91 -18.01 -9.18
C LEU A 239 -27.32 -18.25 -9.75
N SER A 240 -27.68 -19.50 -10.02
CA SER A 240 -29.00 -19.85 -10.56
C SER A 240 -30.12 -19.58 -9.54
N GLU A 241 -29.90 -19.92 -8.29
CA GLU A 241 -30.81 -19.71 -7.17
C GLU A 241 -30.90 -18.23 -6.81
N ILE A 242 -29.77 -17.53 -6.86
CA ILE A 242 -29.70 -16.07 -6.68
C ILE A 242 -30.52 -15.38 -7.77
N ARG A 243 -30.37 -15.74 -9.05
CA ARG A 243 -31.11 -15.17 -10.19
C ARG A 243 -32.63 -15.35 -10.11
N ASN A 244 -33.07 -16.47 -9.57
CA ASN A 244 -34.49 -16.81 -9.45
C ASN A 244 -35.14 -16.24 -8.19
N ASN A 245 -34.44 -15.40 -7.44
CA ASN A 245 -34.90 -14.83 -6.18
C ASN A 245 -34.82 -13.29 -6.19
N ASN A 246 -35.60 -12.63 -5.33
CA ASN A 246 -35.60 -11.16 -5.22
C ASN A 246 -34.25 -10.59 -4.75
N ILE A 247 -33.37 -11.43 -4.20
CA ILE A 247 -31.99 -11.07 -3.84
C ILE A 247 -31.11 -10.73 -5.06
N PHE A 248 -31.51 -11.15 -6.27
CA PHE A 248 -30.72 -10.92 -7.49
C PHE A 248 -30.37 -9.45 -7.70
N THR A 249 -31.29 -8.54 -7.44
CA THR A 249 -31.05 -7.08 -7.58
C THR A 249 -29.92 -6.60 -6.68
N LYS A 250 -29.83 -7.14 -5.45
CA LYS A 250 -28.73 -6.83 -4.51
C LYS A 250 -27.40 -7.41 -4.99
N TYR A 251 -27.42 -8.64 -5.51
CA TYR A 251 -26.23 -9.26 -6.11
C TYR A 251 -25.73 -8.47 -7.35
N CYS A 252 -26.63 -8.01 -8.22
CA CYS A 252 -26.26 -7.15 -9.36
C CYS A 252 -25.57 -5.88 -8.89
N ARG A 253 -26.13 -5.21 -7.87
CA ARG A 253 -25.53 -4.01 -7.29
C ARG A 253 -24.15 -4.27 -6.68
N LEU A 254 -23.96 -5.39 -5.97
CA LEU A 254 -22.64 -5.81 -5.49
C LEU A 254 -21.67 -6.02 -6.65
N SER A 255 -22.11 -6.67 -7.74
CA SER A 255 -21.27 -6.91 -8.93
C SER A 255 -20.84 -5.60 -9.60
N GLU A 256 -21.71 -4.59 -9.62
CA GLU A 256 -21.37 -3.25 -10.11
C GLU A 256 -20.31 -2.58 -9.23
N ILE A 257 -20.49 -2.60 -7.91
CA ILE A 257 -19.52 -2.03 -6.97
C ILE A 257 -18.17 -2.75 -7.10
N PHE A 258 -18.20 -4.07 -7.21
CA PHE A 258 -17.01 -4.92 -7.34
C PHE A 258 -16.20 -4.63 -8.60
N LYS A 259 -16.87 -4.28 -9.72
CA LYS A 259 -16.23 -3.95 -10.99
C LYS A 259 -15.92 -2.45 -11.14
N SER A 260 -16.33 -1.63 -10.17
CA SER A 260 -16.12 -0.19 -10.23
C SER A 260 -14.61 0.12 -10.21
N PRO A 261 -14.11 0.98 -11.10
CA PRO A 261 -12.73 1.46 -11.01
C PRO A 261 -12.48 2.33 -9.77
N TYR A 262 -13.54 2.85 -9.14
CA TYR A 262 -13.49 3.71 -7.96
C TYR A 262 -14.52 3.25 -6.92
N PRO A 263 -14.26 2.13 -6.20
CA PRO A 263 -15.24 1.52 -5.29
C PRO A 263 -15.30 2.20 -3.91
N TYR A 264 -14.33 3.06 -3.56
CA TYR A 264 -14.14 3.58 -2.21
C TYR A 264 -15.37 4.19 -1.52
N PRO A 265 -16.16 5.08 -2.17
CA PRO A 265 -17.35 5.63 -1.53
C PRO A 265 -18.51 4.64 -1.42
N LEU A 266 -18.44 3.52 -2.15
CA LEU A 266 -19.48 2.49 -2.23
C LEU A 266 -19.25 1.35 -1.23
N ILE A 267 -18.14 1.35 -0.50
CA ILE A 267 -17.80 0.30 0.48
C ILE A 267 -18.89 0.14 1.55
N PRO A 268 -19.42 1.22 2.18
CA PRO A 268 -20.48 1.07 3.17
C PRO A 268 -21.78 0.49 2.57
N GLU A 269 -22.07 0.78 1.31
CA GLU A 269 -23.20 0.17 0.60
C GLU A 269 -22.95 -1.33 0.38
N ALA A 270 -21.74 -1.69 -0.05
CA ALA A 270 -21.35 -3.07 -0.27
C ALA A 270 -21.41 -3.91 1.02
N GLU A 271 -21.00 -3.38 2.17
CA GLU A 271 -21.09 -4.06 3.47
C GLU A 271 -22.51 -4.51 3.80
N ASN A 272 -23.49 -3.61 3.61
CA ASN A 272 -24.89 -3.91 3.87
C ASN A 272 -25.43 -4.95 2.87
N LEU A 273 -25.20 -4.75 1.58
CA LEU A 273 -25.68 -5.64 0.54
C LEU A 273 -25.06 -7.04 0.62
N LEU A 274 -23.78 -7.12 1.01
CA LEU A 274 -23.05 -8.38 1.10
C LEU A 274 -23.66 -9.30 2.16
N THR A 275 -24.07 -8.74 3.29
CA THR A 275 -24.70 -9.50 4.38
C THR A 275 -25.99 -10.19 3.89
N ASP A 276 -26.86 -9.45 3.22
CA ASP A 276 -28.13 -9.99 2.72
C ASP A 276 -27.94 -11.14 1.71
N VAL A 277 -27.01 -10.98 0.77
CA VAL A 277 -26.72 -11.99 -0.25
C VAL A 277 -26.01 -13.19 0.37
N GLN A 278 -25.11 -12.97 1.34
CA GLN A 278 -24.42 -14.01 2.08
C GLN A 278 -25.40 -14.90 2.86
N ASP A 279 -26.36 -14.30 3.55
CA ASP A 279 -27.38 -15.04 4.31
C ASP A 279 -28.24 -15.89 3.39
N PHE A 280 -28.61 -15.36 2.21
CA PHE A 280 -29.34 -16.14 1.20
C PHE A 280 -28.48 -17.30 0.68
N HIS A 281 -27.22 -17.04 0.32
CA HIS A 281 -26.30 -18.06 -0.16
C HIS A 281 -26.13 -19.19 0.86
N GLN A 282 -25.97 -18.87 2.15
CA GLN A 282 -25.84 -19.87 3.20
C GLN A 282 -27.13 -20.70 3.36
N ARG A 283 -28.31 -20.09 3.26
CA ARG A 283 -29.59 -20.83 3.28
C ARG A 283 -29.71 -21.80 2.11
N VAL A 284 -29.27 -21.41 0.92
CA VAL A 284 -29.26 -22.28 -0.26
C VAL A 284 -28.32 -23.47 -0.05
N GLU A 285 -27.10 -23.24 0.45
CA GLU A 285 -26.14 -24.30 0.74
C GLU A 285 -26.68 -25.30 1.79
N LEU A 286 -27.28 -24.79 2.86
CA LEU A 286 -27.91 -25.64 3.89
C LEU A 286 -29.04 -26.49 3.30
N LYS A 287 -29.90 -25.90 2.46
CA LYS A 287 -30.97 -26.64 1.80
C LYS A 287 -30.43 -27.71 0.85
N LYS A 288 -29.36 -27.42 0.09
CA LYS A 288 -28.70 -28.41 -0.78
C LYS A 288 -28.14 -29.57 0.03
N LEU A 289 -27.49 -29.27 1.15
CA LEU A 289 -26.96 -30.26 2.09
C LEU A 289 -28.07 -31.17 2.64
N GLU A 290 -29.17 -30.59 3.11
CA GLU A 290 -30.33 -31.33 3.63
C GLU A 290 -30.95 -32.26 2.57
N ILE A 291 -31.19 -31.75 1.36
CA ILE A 291 -31.74 -32.54 0.26
C ILE A 291 -30.82 -33.72 -0.08
N LEU A 292 -29.51 -33.47 -0.19
CA LEU A 292 -28.53 -34.52 -0.46
C LEU A 292 -28.55 -35.57 0.64
N ARG A 293 -28.49 -35.15 1.91
CA ARG A 293 -28.52 -36.03 3.07
C ARG A 293 -29.75 -36.92 3.07
N SER A 294 -30.95 -36.34 2.93
CA SER A 294 -32.20 -37.10 2.90
C SER A 294 -32.27 -38.07 1.73
N LYS A 295 -31.79 -37.66 0.54
CA LYS A 295 -31.77 -38.51 -0.65
C LYS A 295 -30.80 -39.69 -0.48
N SER A 296 -29.56 -39.42 -0.10
CA SER A 296 -28.54 -40.46 0.09
C SER A 296 -28.97 -41.45 1.16
N PHE A 297 -29.49 -40.97 2.30
CA PHE A 297 -30.05 -41.81 3.35
C PHE A 297 -31.18 -42.71 2.84
N ALA A 298 -32.16 -42.15 2.13
CA ALA A 298 -33.30 -42.91 1.61
C ALA A 298 -32.87 -43.97 0.58
N GLU A 299 -31.88 -43.69 -0.26
CA GLU A 299 -31.36 -44.66 -1.22
C GLU A 299 -30.54 -45.77 -0.54
N THR A 300 -29.71 -45.45 0.46
CA THR A 300 -29.00 -46.48 1.24
C THR A 300 -29.99 -47.36 2.01
N ASP A 301 -31.07 -46.80 2.55
CA ASP A 301 -32.12 -47.59 3.19
C ASP A 301 -32.86 -48.51 2.21
N LYS A 302 -33.03 -48.10 0.95
CA LYS A 302 -33.55 -49.00 -0.11
C LYS A 302 -32.57 -50.14 -0.40
N MET A 303 -31.27 -49.87 -0.44
CA MET A 303 -30.24 -50.92 -0.61
C MET A 303 -30.30 -51.93 0.54
N VAL A 304 -30.39 -51.46 1.79
CA VAL A 304 -30.57 -52.34 2.98
C VAL A 304 -31.81 -53.22 2.82
N LYS A 305 -32.96 -52.65 2.44
CA LYS A 305 -34.21 -53.42 2.23
C LYS A 305 -34.08 -54.45 1.10
N LYS A 306 -33.41 -54.08 0.01
CA LYS A 306 -33.18 -54.99 -1.13
C LYS A 306 -32.24 -56.14 -0.74
N LEU A 307 -31.17 -55.85 0.00
CA LEU A 307 -30.25 -56.88 0.49
C LEU A 307 -30.97 -57.87 1.42
N ILE A 308 -31.84 -57.37 2.32
CA ILE A 308 -32.69 -58.24 3.17
C ILE A 308 -33.51 -59.19 2.32
N SER A 309 -34.18 -58.69 1.27
CA SER A 309 -35.00 -59.55 0.39
C SER A 309 -34.19 -60.57 -0.42
N LEU A 310 -32.95 -60.24 -0.81
CA LEU A 310 -32.06 -61.17 -1.49
C LEU A 310 -31.63 -62.29 -0.53
N PHE A 311 -31.22 -61.94 0.70
CA PHE A 311 -30.86 -62.92 1.72
C PHE A 311 -32.02 -63.86 2.07
N ASP A 312 -33.26 -63.36 2.09
CA ASP A 312 -34.45 -64.20 2.30
C ASP A 312 -34.72 -65.13 1.11
N THR A 313 -34.25 -64.80 -0.10
CA THR A 313 -34.47 -65.60 -1.32
C THR A 313 -33.40 -66.69 -1.50
N PHE A 314 -32.15 -66.40 -1.15
CA PHE A 314 -31.00 -67.27 -1.41
C PHE A 314 -30.54 -68.09 -0.18
N GLU A 315 -31.31 -68.09 0.92
CA GLU A 315 -31.03 -68.83 2.17
C GLU A 315 -29.58 -68.68 2.67
N SER A 316 -29.06 -67.44 2.61
CA SER A 316 -27.67 -67.15 2.96
C SER A 316 -27.36 -67.37 4.45
N ASP A 317 -26.10 -67.70 4.75
CA ASP A 317 -25.63 -67.92 6.12
C ASP A 317 -25.96 -66.74 7.06
N GLN A 318 -26.37 -67.08 8.28
CA GLN A 318 -26.90 -66.10 9.23
C GLN A 318 -25.82 -65.13 9.73
N GLU A 319 -24.55 -65.57 9.81
CA GLU A 319 -23.44 -64.73 10.25
C GLU A 319 -23.05 -63.75 9.15
N TYR A 320 -22.93 -64.23 7.91
CA TYR A 320 -22.70 -63.39 6.73
C TYR A 320 -23.79 -62.33 6.57
N ARG A 321 -25.07 -62.73 6.61
CA ARG A 321 -26.23 -61.82 6.54
C ARG A 321 -26.16 -60.69 7.58
N ASN A 322 -25.85 -61.03 8.83
CA ASN A 322 -25.81 -60.05 9.92
C ASN A 322 -24.65 -59.07 9.77
N GLN A 323 -23.48 -59.55 9.33
CA GLN A 323 -22.31 -58.71 9.10
C GLN A 323 -22.55 -57.72 7.96
N SER A 324 -22.99 -58.20 6.79
CA SER A 324 -23.25 -57.37 5.61
C SER A 324 -24.28 -56.28 5.87
N LEU A 325 -25.39 -56.62 6.56
CA LEU A 325 -26.41 -55.65 6.94
C LEU A 325 -25.92 -54.62 7.96
N ARG A 326 -25.04 -55.02 8.88
CA ARG A 326 -24.51 -54.13 9.92
C ARG A 326 -23.63 -53.05 9.30
N GLU A 327 -22.77 -53.41 8.35
CA GLU A 327 -21.86 -52.48 7.68
C GLU A 327 -22.63 -51.43 6.86
N LEU A 328 -23.60 -51.87 6.06
CA LEU A 328 -24.42 -50.96 5.26
C LEU A 328 -25.30 -50.04 6.14
N ARG A 329 -25.86 -50.54 7.25
CA ARG A 329 -26.61 -49.73 8.23
C ARG A 329 -25.71 -48.73 8.95
N ALA A 330 -24.45 -49.08 9.22
CA ALA A 330 -23.49 -48.16 9.82
C ALA A 330 -23.19 -46.98 8.89
N LEU A 331 -23.04 -47.24 7.58
CA LEU A 331 -22.91 -46.19 6.57
C LEU A 331 -24.17 -45.32 6.48
N SER A 332 -25.36 -45.91 6.46
CA SER A 332 -26.64 -45.15 6.47
C SER A 332 -26.73 -44.18 7.66
N LYS A 333 -26.40 -44.64 8.87
CA LYS A 333 -26.40 -43.81 10.09
C LYS A 333 -25.33 -42.70 10.06
N ARG A 334 -24.20 -42.93 9.40
CA ARG A 334 -23.15 -41.90 9.22
C ARG A 334 -23.60 -40.85 8.22
N ILE A 335 -24.25 -41.25 7.11
CA ILE A 335 -24.85 -40.34 6.13
C ILE A 335 -25.88 -39.42 6.81
N GLU A 336 -26.74 -39.97 7.66
CA GLU A 336 -27.75 -39.20 8.42
C GLU A 336 -27.13 -38.09 9.29
N LYS A 337 -25.91 -38.30 9.79
CA LYS A 337 -25.18 -37.37 10.66
C LYS A 337 -24.14 -36.51 9.93
N GLY A 338 -23.94 -36.73 8.63
CA GLY A 338 -22.91 -36.02 7.86
C GLY A 338 -23.18 -34.52 7.79
N ASN A 339 -22.15 -33.71 8.04
CA ASN A 339 -22.28 -32.25 8.17
C ASN A 339 -21.75 -31.47 6.98
N ASN A 340 -21.15 -32.13 6.00
CA ASN A 340 -20.67 -31.51 4.79
C ASN A 340 -20.98 -32.37 3.55
N ILE A 341 -21.01 -31.73 2.38
CA ILE A 341 -21.42 -32.34 1.12
C ILE A 341 -20.44 -33.44 0.69
N GLU A 342 -19.14 -33.22 0.85
CA GLU A 342 -18.09 -34.17 0.44
C GLU A 342 -18.16 -35.46 1.23
N GLU A 343 -18.25 -35.38 2.57
CA GLU A 343 -18.41 -36.51 3.48
C GLU A 343 -19.66 -37.33 3.12
N ILE A 344 -20.81 -36.68 2.91
CA ILE A 344 -22.05 -37.38 2.54
C ILE A 344 -21.87 -38.10 1.20
N ASN A 345 -21.23 -37.47 0.21
CA ASN A 345 -21.00 -38.10 -1.09
C ASN A 345 -20.05 -39.30 -0.99
N THR A 346 -18.95 -39.19 -0.24
CA THR A 346 -18.00 -40.29 -0.04
C THR A 346 -18.70 -41.46 0.65
N LEU A 347 -19.39 -41.22 1.76
CA LEU A 347 -20.12 -42.27 2.49
C LEU A 347 -21.21 -42.93 1.63
N TYR A 348 -21.86 -42.15 0.76
CA TYR A 348 -22.87 -42.67 -0.14
C TYR A 348 -22.26 -43.52 -1.27
N ASN A 349 -21.08 -43.16 -1.77
CA ASN A 349 -20.35 -43.99 -2.74
C ASN A 349 -19.83 -45.27 -2.08
N ASP A 350 -19.24 -45.19 -0.89
CA ASP A 350 -18.82 -46.37 -0.12
C ASP A 350 -19.99 -47.34 0.10
N ALA A 351 -21.20 -46.80 0.38
CA ALA A 351 -22.40 -47.61 0.55
C ALA A 351 -22.85 -48.29 -0.75
N LYS A 352 -22.64 -47.65 -1.91
CA LYS A 352 -22.92 -48.25 -3.22
C LYS A 352 -21.94 -49.36 -3.55
N ASP A 353 -20.66 -49.11 -3.36
CA ASP A 353 -19.60 -50.05 -3.68
C ASP A 353 -19.77 -51.31 -2.80
N LEU A 354 -19.93 -51.12 -1.49
CA LEU A 354 -20.24 -52.22 -0.57
C LEU A 354 -21.50 -53.00 -0.99
N PHE A 355 -22.56 -52.30 -1.42
CA PHE A 355 -23.78 -52.98 -1.86
C PHE A 355 -23.58 -53.80 -3.13
N VAL A 356 -22.74 -53.33 -4.06
CA VAL A 356 -22.39 -54.08 -5.28
C VAL A 356 -21.55 -55.29 -4.93
N ASP A 357 -20.48 -55.12 -4.15
CA ASP A 357 -19.59 -56.22 -3.71
C ASP A 357 -20.40 -57.32 -3.01
N LEU A 358 -21.29 -56.93 -2.10
CA LEU A 358 -22.15 -57.86 -1.38
C LEU A 358 -23.13 -58.62 -2.29
N ILE A 359 -23.57 -58.03 -3.40
CA ILE A 359 -24.42 -58.72 -4.38
C ILE A 359 -23.60 -59.66 -5.26
N GLU A 360 -22.37 -59.30 -5.61
CA GLU A 360 -21.48 -60.14 -6.43
C GLU A 360 -20.99 -61.38 -5.66
N GLU A 361 -20.86 -61.29 -4.34
CA GLU A 361 -20.48 -62.41 -3.47
C GLU A 361 -21.63 -63.37 -3.11
N MET A 362 -22.89 -62.99 -3.41
CA MET A 362 -24.09 -63.82 -3.20
C MET A 362 -24.41 -64.69 -4.41
#